data_AF-A0A933FXS6-F1
#
_entry.id   AF-A0A933FXS6-F1
#
_cell.length_a   1.000
_cell.length_b   1.000
_cell.length_c   1.000
_cell.angle_alpha   90.00
_cell.angle_beta   90.00
_cell.angle_gamma   90.00
#
_symmetry.space_group_name_H-M   'P 1'
#
loop_
_entity.id
_entity.type
_entity.pdbx_description
1 polymer ?
#
loop_
_entity_poly.entity_id
_entity_poly.type
_entity_poly.pdbx_seq_one_letter_code
_entity_poly.pdbx_strand_id
1 'polypeptide(L)'
;MKTRTISILVSLCVLFLLISLQTVVAQEMSKEAWEADMKDYTARRTDLQSQLSTVTTEIANLRSQSDKLTADLRSCEDALYAMLGVTRAEVEAFEKELTDMESRVGQLQRMSDAELLNYRDEIERMNNRLKEMAASKIALIPRYGERVNSLQNKVAALMKSLSREKMYTVGTWSRDRDCLWNIAKKKDIYDNAWLWPKIWQGNRDKIKDPDLIKPRWVLKIPEGSELSKQEKAAANSYYRKKASAPGASQ
;
A
#
# COMPACT_ATOMS: atom_id res chain seq x y z
N MET A 1 27.01 -96.76 19.54
CA MET A 1 27.61 -96.19 18.31
C MET A 1 26.94 -94.89 17.85
N LYS A 2 25.59 -94.75 17.91
CA LYS A 2 24.86 -93.55 17.47
C LYS A 2 25.21 -92.23 18.21
N THR A 3 25.57 -92.28 19.49
CA THR A 3 25.88 -91.09 20.29
C THR A 3 27.26 -90.49 19.99
N ARG A 4 28.24 -91.32 19.59
CA ARG A 4 29.60 -90.86 19.23
C ARG A 4 29.65 -90.18 17.87
N THR A 5 28.86 -90.65 16.89
CA THR A 5 28.80 -90.04 15.55
C THR A 5 28.10 -88.68 15.56
N ILE A 6 27.09 -88.49 16.40
CA ILE A 6 26.39 -87.20 16.57
C ILE A 6 27.32 -86.16 17.23
N SER A 7 28.09 -86.57 18.24
CA SER A 7 29.03 -85.67 18.92
C SER A 7 30.16 -85.18 18.01
N ILE A 8 30.65 -86.04 17.10
CA ILE A 8 31.69 -85.68 16.12
C ILE A 8 31.15 -84.72 15.05
N LEU A 9 29.91 -84.94 14.57
CA LEU A 9 29.27 -84.08 13.58
C LEU A 9 28.98 -82.68 14.14
N VAL A 10 28.55 -82.60 15.41
CA VAL A 10 28.32 -81.32 16.10
C VAL A 10 29.64 -80.56 16.32
N SER A 11 30.72 -81.25 16.73
CA SER A 11 32.06 -80.63 16.83
C SER A 11 32.56 -80.10 15.48
N LEU A 12 32.36 -80.84 14.39
CA LEU A 12 32.77 -80.41 13.05
C LEU A 12 31.93 -79.23 12.53
N CYS A 13 30.62 -79.22 12.77
CA CYS A 13 29.77 -78.08 12.45
C CYS A 13 30.13 -76.82 13.24
N VAL A 14 30.46 -76.96 14.53
CA VAL A 14 30.91 -75.83 15.38
C VAL A 14 32.27 -75.31 14.93
N LEU A 15 33.19 -76.20 14.55
CA LEU A 15 34.50 -75.81 14.01
C LEU A 15 34.36 -75.11 12.64
N PHE A 16 33.48 -75.60 11.77
CA PHE A 16 33.21 -75.00 10.46
C PHE A 16 32.50 -73.64 10.57
N LEU A 17 31.60 -73.48 11.54
CA LEU A 17 31.01 -72.18 11.90
C LEU A 17 32.08 -71.21 12.43
N LEU A 18 32.99 -71.67 13.29
CA LEU A 18 34.08 -70.83 13.81
C LEU A 18 35.08 -70.38 12.74
N ILE A 19 35.40 -71.25 11.76
CA ILE A 19 36.32 -70.93 10.65
C ILE A 19 35.65 -70.01 9.62
N SER A 20 34.36 -70.20 9.35
CA SER A 20 33.62 -69.32 8.42
C SER A 20 33.33 -67.92 8.97
N LEU A 21 33.37 -67.74 10.29
CA LEU A 21 33.29 -66.42 10.94
C LEU A 21 34.57 -65.58 10.79
N GLN A 22 35.72 -66.19 10.47
CA GLN A 22 36.99 -65.48 10.30
C GLN A 22 37.26 -64.99 8.87
N THR A 23 36.47 -65.41 7.87
CA THR A 23 36.69 -64.98 6.47
C THR A 23 35.76 -63.85 6.01
N VAL A 24 34.83 -63.42 6.85
CA VAL A 24 34.12 -62.14 6.70
C VAL A 24 34.82 -61.06 7.54
N VAL A 25 36.15 -61.06 7.50
CA VAL A 25 36.94 -59.89 7.90
C VAL A 25 36.70 -58.87 6.80
N ALA A 26 35.92 -57.87 7.19
CA ALA A 26 35.94 -56.51 6.72
C ALA A 26 36.97 -56.17 5.63
N GLN A 27 36.55 -55.30 4.72
CA GLN A 27 37.46 -54.32 4.16
C GLN A 27 37.92 -53.41 5.33
N GLU A 28 38.76 -53.97 6.19
CA GLU A 28 39.18 -53.44 7.47
C GLU A 28 40.32 -52.46 7.17
N MET A 29 39.99 -51.17 7.18
CA MET A 29 40.99 -50.14 7.43
C MET A 29 41.87 -50.62 8.59
N SER A 30 43.19 -50.64 8.42
CA SER A 30 44.10 -51.16 9.44
C SER A 30 43.83 -50.49 10.80
N LYS A 31 44.11 -51.17 11.90
CA LYS A 31 43.98 -50.59 13.25
C LYS A 31 44.62 -49.18 13.34
N GLU A 32 45.76 -49.01 12.68
CA GLU A 32 46.46 -47.72 12.56
C GLU A 32 45.66 -46.66 11.81
N ALA A 33 44.97 -47.03 10.71
CA ALA A 33 44.07 -46.13 9.99
C ALA A 33 42.86 -45.72 10.85
N TRP A 34 42.32 -46.64 11.66
CA TRP A 34 41.26 -46.32 12.63
C TRP A 34 41.73 -45.36 13.74
N GLU A 35 42.93 -45.57 14.27
CA GLU A 35 43.52 -44.68 15.27
C GLU A 35 43.79 -43.28 14.69
N ALA A 36 44.24 -43.21 13.43
CA ALA A 36 44.44 -41.95 12.71
C ALA A 36 43.11 -41.21 12.47
N ASP A 37 42.08 -41.89 11.99
CA ASP A 37 40.75 -41.33 11.79
C ASP A 37 40.13 -40.84 13.10
N MET A 38 40.23 -41.63 14.18
CA MET A 38 39.69 -41.23 15.48
C MET A 38 40.36 -39.96 16.01
N LYS A 39 41.68 -39.82 15.79
CA LYS A 39 42.43 -38.61 16.15
C LYS A 39 41.98 -37.41 15.33
N ASP A 40 41.81 -37.56 14.01
CA ASP A 40 41.33 -36.49 13.12
C ASP A 40 39.91 -36.05 13.49
N TYR A 41 38.96 -36.98 13.67
CA TYR A 41 37.60 -36.65 14.09
C TYR A 41 37.57 -35.98 15.47
N THR A 42 38.42 -36.41 16.41
CA THR A 42 38.52 -35.78 17.73
C THR A 42 39.07 -34.35 17.61
N ALA A 43 40.07 -34.13 16.76
CA ALA A 43 40.60 -32.80 16.50
C ALA A 43 39.55 -31.88 15.86
N ARG A 44 38.84 -32.34 14.82
CA ARG A 44 37.76 -31.59 14.17
C ARG A 44 36.61 -31.28 15.12
N ARG A 45 36.21 -32.23 15.97
CA ARG A 45 35.18 -31.98 17.00
C ARG A 45 35.61 -30.88 17.96
N THR A 46 36.87 -30.90 18.39
CA THR A 46 37.40 -29.92 19.35
C THR A 46 37.51 -28.54 18.71
N ASP A 47 37.95 -28.46 17.46
CA ASP A 47 37.97 -27.23 16.65
C ASP A 47 36.56 -26.67 16.45
N LEU A 48 35.60 -27.47 15.97
CA LEU A 48 34.21 -27.06 15.81
C LEU A 48 33.58 -26.60 17.13
N GLN A 49 33.91 -27.25 18.24
CA GLN A 49 33.43 -26.85 19.56
C GLN A 49 34.01 -25.49 20.01
N SER A 50 35.26 -25.21 19.65
CA SER A 50 35.90 -23.90 19.86
C SER A 50 35.31 -22.81 18.95
N GLN A 51 35.03 -23.13 17.69
CA GLN A 51 34.36 -22.21 16.77
C GLN A 51 32.93 -21.90 17.25
N LEU A 52 32.20 -22.90 17.72
CA LEU A 52 30.85 -22.72 18.25
C LEU A 52 30.85 -21.84 19.50
N SER A 53 31.80 -22.02 20.42
CA SER A 53 31.90 -21.16 21.61
C SER A 53 32.25 -19.71 21.24
N THR A 54 33.11 -19.53 20.23
CA THR A 54 33.48 -18.21 19.69
C THR A 54 32.27 -17.50 19.10
N VAL A 55 31.58 -18.12 18.13
CA VAL A 55 30.38 -17.56 17.49
C VAL A 55 29.27 -17.30 18.50
N THR A 56 29.10 -18.18 19.50
CA THR A 56 28.11 -17.96 20.57
C THR A 56 28.43 -16.71 21.39
N THR A 57 29.70 -16.47 21.68
CA THR A 57 30.17 -15.27 22.39
C THR A 57 29.95 -14.01 21.54
N GLU A 58 30.25 -14.08 20.24
CA GLU A 58 30.00 -12.98 19.31
C GLU A 58 28.51 -12.63 19.21
N ILE A 59 27.63 -13.64 19.10
CA ILE A 59 26.17 -13.43 19.10
C ILE A 59 25.71 -12.74 20.39
N ALA A 60 26.22 -13.18 21.55
CA ALA A 60 25.89 -12.56 22.83
C ALA A 60 26.34 -11.09 22.88
N ASN A 61 27.55 -10.81 22.39
CA ASN A 61 28.09 -9.45 22.31
C ASN A 61 27.28 -8.55 21.36
N LEU A 62 26.93 -9.04 20.17
CA LEU A 62 26.13 -8.29 19.19
C LEU A 62 24.72 -7.99 19.73
N ARG A 63 24.10 -8.95 20.43
CA ARG A 63 22.82 -8.72 21.10
C ARG A 63 22.92 -7.62 22.15
N SER A 64 23.92 -7.69 23.01
CA SER A 64 24.18 -6.64 24.02
C SER A 64 24.41 -5.26 23.40
N GLN A 65 25.16 -5.18 22.29
CA GLN A 65 25.34 -3.93 21.55
C GLN A 65 24.03 -3.42 20.95
N SER A 66 23.19 -4.29 20.40
CA SER A 66 21.87 -3.95 19.87
C SER A 66 20.94 -3.41 20.95
N ASP A 67 20.93 -4.04 22.13
CA ASP A 67 20.13 -3.62 23.27
C ASP A 67 20.57 -2.23 23.77
N LYS A 68 21.88 -2.01 23.84
CA LYS A 68 22.46 -0.72 24.22
C LYS A 68 22.09 0.38 23.21
N LEU A 69 22.30 0.14 21.91
CA LEU A 69 21.93 1.11 20.87
C LEU A 69 20.44 1.44 20.89
N THR A 70 19.58 0.44 21.16
CA THR A 70 18.13 0.64 21.29
C THR A 70 17.80 1.53 22.49
N ALA A 71 18.45 1.31 23.63
CA ALA A 71 18.27 2.13 24.82
C ALA A 71 18.78 3.57 24.60
N ASP A 72 19.95 3.74 23.97
CA ASP A 72 20.53 5.04 23.66
C ASP A 72 19.63 5.82 22.68
N LEU A 73 19.12 5.17 21.63
CA LEU A 73 18.18 5.78 20.68
C LEU A 73 16.90 6.23 21.40
N ARG A 74 16.34 5.37 22.26
CA ARG A 74 15.16 5.71 23.05
C ARG A 74 15.39 6.92 23.93
N SER A 75 16.54 7.01 24.60
CA SER A 75 16.89 8.16 25.43
C SER A 75 17.00 9.46 24.62
N CYS A 76 17.59 9.39 23.42
CA CYS A 76 17.67 10.53 22.51
C CYS A 76 16.28 10.99 22.03
N GLU A 77 15.39 10.05 21.70
CA GLU A 77 14.01 10.36 21.33
C GLU A 77 13.25 11.01 22.48
N ASP A 78 13.34 10.46 23.69
CA ASP A 78 12.64 11.00 24.86
C ASP A 78 13.14 12.42 25.19
N ALA A 79 14.44 12.68 25.04
CA ALA A 79 15.01 14.03 25.18
C ALA A 79 14.50 15.00 24.10
N LEU A 80 14.43 14.56 22.84
CA LEU A 80 13.89 15.34 21.74
C LEU A 80 12.41 15.67 21.95
N TYR A 81 11.60 14.69 22.38
CA TYR A 81 10.19 14.89 22.68
C TYR A 81 10.01 15.89 23.83
N ALA A 82 10.84 15.81 24.88
CA ALA A 82 10.86 16.78 25.96
C ALA A 82 11.18 18.20 25.47
N MET A 83 12.15 18.38 24.57
CA MET A 83 12.48 19.68 23.98
C MET A 83 11.32 20.28 23.16
N LEU A 84 10.59 19.43 22.43
CA LEU A 84 9.41 19.84 21.67
C LEU A 84 8.17 20.03 22.57
N GLY A 85 8.22 19.57 23.81
CA GLY A 85 7.09 19.56 24.73
C GLY A 85 5.96 18.68 24.23
N VAL A 86 6.30 17.52 23.66
CA VAL A 86 5.35 16.49 23.19
C VAL A 86 5.62 15.20 23.95
N THR A 87 4.58 14.39 24.11
CA THR A 87 4.67 13.08 24.75
C THR A 87 4.85 11.98 23.72
N ARG A 88 5.43 10.86 24.16
CA ARG A 88 5.57 9.66 23.30
C ARG A 88 4.22 9.17 22.77
N ALA A 89 3.18 9.20 23.60
CA ALA A 89 1.83 8.82 23.20
C ALA A 89 1.25 9.72 22.10
N GLU A 90 1.50 11.04 22.15
CA GLU A 90 1.08 11.96 21.10
C GLU A 90 1.82 11.70 19.78
N VAL A 91 3.12 11.40 19.86
CA VAL A 91 3.92 11.05 18.67
C VAL A 91 3.48 9.72 18.07
N GLU A 92 3.22 8.71 18.88
CA GLU A 92 2.70 7.42 18.44
C GLU A 92 1.31 7.56 17.79
N ALA A 93 0.43 8.38 18.37
CA ALA A 93 -0.87 8.69 17.79
C ALA A 93 -0.75 9.43 16.44
N PHE A 94 0.14 10.43 16.36
CA PHE A 94 0.43 11.16 15.13
C PHE A 94 0.97 10.23 14.04
N GLU A 95 1.91 9.35 14.39
CA GLU A 95 2.50 8.38 13.46
C GLU A 95 1.47 7.38 12.95
N LYS A 96 0.60 6.89 13.83
CA LYS A 96 -0.50 6.01 13.42
C LYS A 96 -1.43 6.72 12.44
N GLU A 97 -1.86 7.94 12.76
CA GLU A 97 -2.74 8.73 11.91
C GLU A 97 -2.11 9.00 10.53
N LEU A 98 -0.82 9.36 10.52
CA LEU A 98 -0.07 9.58 9.29
C LEU A 98 0.00 8.30 8.43
N THR A 99 0.28 7.17 9.05
CA THR A 99 0.37 5.87 8.36
C THR A 99 -0.98 5.45 7.78
N ASP A 100 -2.07 5.66 8.53
CA ASP A 100 -3.43 5.40 8.06
C ASP A 100 -3.78 6.29 6.85
N MET A 101 -3.42 7.57 6.89
CA MET A 101 -3.60 8.47 5.74
C MET A 101 -2.72 8.09 4.54
N GLU A 102 -1.47 7.69 4.75
CA GLU A 102 -0.58 7.20 3.69
C GLU A 102 -1.21 5.99 2.97
N SER A 103 -1.73 5.03 3.74
CA SER A 103 -2.45 3.87 3.21
C SER A 103 -3.69 4.28 2.43
N ARG A 104 -4.51 5.19 2.98
CA ARG A 104 -5.74 5.65 2.33
C ARG A 104 -5.46 6.39 1.02
N VAL A 105 -4.49 7.30 1.02
CA VAL A 105 -4.06 8.00 -0.20
C VAL A 105 -3.52 7.01 -1.23
N GLY A 106 -2.75 6.00 -0.81
CA GLY A 106 -2.29 4.93 -1.69
C GLY A 106 -3.41 4.13 -2.37
N GLN A 107 -4.53 3.92 -1.68
CA GLN A 107 -5.73 3.32 -2.27
C GLN A 107 -6.40 4.27 -3.28
N LEU A 108 -6.59 5.54 -2.91
CA LEU A 108 -7.22 6.54 -3.78
C LEU A 108 -6.41 6.77 -5.06
N GLN A 109 -5.08 6.77 -4.99
CA GLN A 109 -4.22 6.91 -6.17
C GLN A 109 -4.37 5.79 -7.21
N ARG A 110 -4.96 4.65 -6.84
CA ARG A 110 -5.24 3.53 -7.76
C ARG A 110 -6.65 3.60 -8.36
N MET A 111 -7.51 4.49 -7.87
CA MET A 111 -8.86 4.67 -8.37
C MET A 111 -8.86 5.50 -9.67
N SER A 112 -9.88 5.30 -10.48
CA SER A 112 -10.10 6.14 -11.66
C SER A 112 -10.59 7.54 -11.27
N ASP A 113 -10.37 8.53 -12.15
CA ASP A 113 -10.85 9.91 -11.93
C ASP A 113 -12.37 9.98 -11.67
N ALA A 114 -13.16 9.08 -12.28
CA ALA A 114 -14.61 9.03 -12.08
C ALA A 114 -14.99 8.53 -10.68
N GLU A 115 -14.25 7.57 -10.14
CA GLU A 115 -14.47 7.04 -8.78
C GLU A 115 -13.99 8.02 -7.71
N LEU A 116 -12.88 8.72 -7.96
CA LEU A 116 -12.32 9.73 -7.06
C LEU A 116 -13.30 10.87 -6.77
N LEU A 117 -14.24 11.17 -7.67
CA LEU A 117 -15.29 12.18 -7.45
C LEU A 117 -16.14 11.88 -6.23
N ASN A 118 -16.39 10.61 -5.93
CA ASN A 118 -17.16 10.19 -4.75
C ASN A 118 -16.41 10.44 -3.44
N TYR A 119 -15.09 10.64 -3.51
CA TYR A 119 -14.20 10.84 -2.36
C TYR A 119 -13.65 12.27 -2.27
N ARG A 120 -14.19 13.21 -3.05
CA ARG A 120 -13.73 14.60 -3.08
C ARG A 120 -13.69 15.25 -1.69
N ASP A 121 -14.79 15.14 -0.95
CA ASP A 121 -14.88 15.73 0.39
C ASP A 121 -13.90 15.06 1.37
N GLU A 122 -13.61 13.77 1.18
CA GLU A 122 -12.62 13.05 1.97
C GLU A 122 -11.19 13.55 1.68
N ILE A 123 -10.86 13.72 0.41
CA ILE A 123 -9.56 14.25 -0.05
C ILE A 123 -9.35 15.68 0.48
N GLU A 124 -10.39 16.51 0.46
CA GLU A 124 -10.33 17.85 1.01
C GLU A 124 -10.13 17.84 2.54
N ARG A 125 -10.83 16.97 3.28
CA ARG A 125 -10.61 16.79 4.72
C ARG A 125 -9.19 16.33 5.02
N MET A 126 -8.66 15.35 4.29
CA MET A 126 -7.28 14.89 4.45
C MET A 126 -6.28 16.02 4.18
N ASN A 127 -6.50 16.82 3.13
CA ASN A 127 -5.65 17.96 2.84
C ASN A 127 -5.61 18.97 4.01
N ASN A 128 -6.77 19.28 4.59
CA ASN A 128 -6.85 20.18 5.74
C ASN A 128 -6.17 19.57 6.97
N ARG A 129 -6.41 18.28 7.24
CA ARG A 129 -5.76 17.58 8.35
C ARG A 129 -4.25 17.55 8.20
N LEU A 130 -3.73 17.31 7.00
CA LEU A 130 -2.29 17.34 6.74
C LEU A 130 -1.68 18.73 6.91
N LYS A 131 -2.43 19.81 6.70
CA LYS A 131 -1.97 21.17 7.03
C LYS A 131 -1.87 21.38 8.54
N GLU A 132 -2.84 20.90 9.30
CA GLU A 132 -2.78 20.92 10.77
C GLU A 132 -1.60 20.09 11.29
N MET A 133 -1.40 18.89 10.74
CA MET A 133 -0.26 18.03 11.09
C MET A 133 1.07 18.71 10.77
N ALA A 134 1.20 19.35 9.61
CA ALA A 134 2.40 20.10 9.23
C ALA A 134 2.67 21.29 10.16
N ALA A 135 1.64 21.89 10.75
CA ALA A 135 1.77 22.97 11.74
C ALA A 135 2.11 22.47 13.15
N SER A 136 1.97 21.16 13.41
CA SER A 136 2.27 20.58 14.72
C SER A 136 3.78 20.60 15.00
N LYS A 137 4.16 20.64 16.28
CA LYS A 137 5.56 20.55 16.69
C LYS A 137 6.21 19.22 16.31
N ILE A 138 5.41 18.15 16.19
CA ILE A 138 5.86 16.80 15.81
C ILE A 138 6.40 16.80 14.37
N ALA A 139 5.85 17.63 13.47
CA ALA A 139 6.33 17.76 12.11
C ALA A 139 7.71 18.43 11.98
N LEU A 140 8.22 19.07 13.05
CA LEU A 140 9.60 19.59 13.09
C LEU A 140 10.64 18.46 13.11
N ILE A 141 10.24 17.25 13.51
CA ILE A 141 11.10 16.08 13.45
C ILE A 141 11.23 15.68 11.97
N PRO A 142 12.44 15.65 11.39
CA PRO A 142 12.63 15.47 9.95
C PRO A 142 11.89 14.25 9.37
N ARG A 143 11.94 13.11 10.05
CA ARG A 143 11.28 11.87 9.62
C ARG A 143 9.76 12.02 9.45
N TYR A 144 9.10 12.85 10.24
CA TYR A 144 7.66 13.09 10.14
C TYR A 144 7.35 14.24 9.18
N GLY A 145 8.12 15.32 9.23
CA GLY A 145 7.96 16.47 8.32
C GLY A 145 8.08 16.06 6.84
N GLU A 146 9.07 15.25 6.49
CA GLU A 146 9.24 14.75 5.13
C GLU A 146 8.06 13.89 4.65
N ARG A 147 7.57 13.00 5.52
CA ARG A 147 6.40 12.14 5.23
C ARG A 147 5.13 12.97 5.03
N VAL A 148 4.87 13.93 5.92
CA VAL A 148 3.72 14.85 5.80
C VAL A 148 3.79 15.64 4.51
N ASN A 149 4.94 16.23 4.17
CA ASN A 149 5.12 16.99 2.93
C ASN A 149 4.93 16.12 1.68
N SER A 150 5.50 14.91 1.68
CA SER A 150 5.30 13.94 0.60
C SER A 150 3.82 13.60 0.42
N LEU A 151 3.11 13.39 1.51
CA LEU A 151 1.69 13.07 1.49
C LEU A 151 0.82 14.26 1.05
N GLN A 152 1.14 15.47 1.50
CA GLN A 152 0.50 16.71 1.03
C GLN A 152 0.65 16.86 -0.49
N ASN A 153 1.82 16.59 -1.05
CA ASN A 153 2.05 16.65 -2.49
C ASN A 153 1.19 15.62 -3.24
N LYS A 154 1.07 14.39 -2.72
CA LYS A 154 0.21 13.35 -3.30
C LYS A 154 -1.27 13.74 -3.26
N VAL A 155 -1.75 14.27 -2.13
CA VAL A 155 -3.13 14.73 -1.96
C VAL A 155 -3.41 15.92 -2.87
N ALA A 156 -2.50 16.89 -2.97
CA ALA A 156 -2.63 18.02 -3.89
C ALA A 156 -2.69 17.56 -5.35
N ALA A 157 -1.92 16.53 -5.74
CA ALA A 157 -1.99 15.94 -7.07
C ALA A 157 -3.35 15.29 -7.34
N LEU A 158 -3.93 14.57 -6.37
CA LEU A 158 -5.28 14.02 -6.46
C LEU A 158 -6.34 15.13 -6.58
N MET A 159 -6.23 16.19 -5.77
CA MET A 159 -7.14 17.34 -5.87
C MET A 159 -7.05 18.01 -7.25
N LYS A 160 -5.85 18.08 -7.83
CA LYS A 160 -5.62 18.64 -9.17
C LYS A 160 -6.15 17.74 -10.28
N SER A 161 -6.07 16.41 -10.15
CA SER A 161 -6.66 15.51 -11.14
C SER A 161 -8.18 15.64 -11.16
N LEU A 162 -8.79 15.84 -9.98
CA LEU A 162 -10.19 16.18 -9.73
C LEU A 162 -10.57 17.64 -10.05
N SER A 163 -9.68 18.45 -10.61
CA SER A 163 -10.00 19.81 -11.04
C SER A 163 -9.73 20.01 -12.52
N ARG A 164 -9.44 18.93 -13.26
CA ARG A 164 -9.26 19.01 -14.71
C ARG A 164 -10.65 19.20 -15.33
N GLU A 165 -11.03 20.47 -15.47
CA GLU A 165 -12.23 20.89 -16.19
C GLU A 165 -12.30 20.14 -17.54
N LYS A 166 -13.25 19.20 -17.65
CA LYS A 166 -13.55 18.58 -18.95
C LYS A 166 -14.04 19.69 -19.86
N MET A 167 -13.46 19.81 -21.04
CA MET A 167 -13.88 20.77 -22.06
C MET A 167 -14.60 20.01 -23.16
N TYR A 168 -15.80 20.46 -23.51
CA TYR A 168 -16.58 19.87 -24.58
C TYR A 168 -16.73 20.87 -25.72
N THR A 169 -16.40 20.46 -26.94
CA THR A 169 -16.64 21.28 -28.14
C THR A 169 -18.02 20.95 -28.70
N VAL A 170 -18.92 21.93 -28.68
CA VAL A 170 -20.29 21.80 -29.19
C VAL A 170 -20.27 21.42 -30.66
N GLY A 171 -20.90 20.31 -30.97
CA GLY A 171 -21.13 19.81 -32.31
C GLY A 171 -22.22 20.59 -33.07
N THR A 172 -22.59 20.09 -34.24
CA THR A 172 -23.68 20.71 -35.01
C THR A 172 -25.01 20.05 -34.68
N TRP A 173 -26.11 20.81 -34.73
CA TRP A 173 -27.45 20.24 -34.52
C TRP A 173 -27.75 19.09 -35.50
N SER A 174 -27.35 19.25 -36.77
CA SER A 174 -27.59 18.25 -37.81
C SER A 174 -26.86 16.93 -37.61
N ARG A 175 -25.71 16.92 -36.93
CA ARG A 175 -24.87 15.72 -36.76
C ARG A 175 -25.00 15.15 -35.35
N ASP A 176 -24.81 16.01 -34.36
CA ASP A 176 -24.63 15.61 -32.97
C ASP A 176 -25.89 15.87 -32.13
N ARG A 177 -26.84 16.66 -32.64
CA ARG A 177 -28.05 17.15 -31.93
C ARG A 177 -27.69 17.76 -30.57
N ASP A 178 -26.55 18.45 -30.52
CA ASP A 178 -26.03 19.01 -29.28
C ASP A 178 -26.91 20.15 -28.79
N CYS A 179 -27.48 19.94 -27.61
CA CYS A 179 -28.05 20.94 -26.73
C CYS A 179 -27.55 20.62 -25.31
N LEU A 180 -27.67 21.55 -24.35
CA LEU A 180 -27.15 21.32 -23.00
C LEU A 180 -27.67 20.02 -22.38
N TRP A 181 -28.94 19.68 -22.65
CA TRP A 181 -29.57 18.42 -22.24
C TRP A 181 -28.88 17.18 -22.85
N ASN A 182 -28.68 17.17 -24.16
CA ASN A 182 -28.07 16.04 -24.86
C ASN A 182 -26.58 15.90 -24.58
N ILE A 183 -25.88 17.02 -24.35
CA ILE A 183 -24.47 17.01 -23.93
C ILE A 183 -24.36 16.38 -22.53
N ALA A 184 -25.20 16.80 -21.57
CA ALA A 184 -25.21 16.23 -20.23
C ALA A 184 -25.55 14.72 -20.23
N LYS A 185 -26.40 14.27 -21.16
CA LYS A 185 -26.80 12.86 -21.31
C LYS A 185 -25.68 11.95 -21.83
N LYS A 186 -24.61 12.47 -22.43
CA LYS A 186 -23.58 11.60 -22.99
C LYS A 186 -22.82 10.86 -21.89
N LYS A 187 -22.48 9.59 -22.14
CA LYS A 187 -21.80 8.72 -21.17
C LYS A 187 -20.42 9.23 -20.73
N ASP A 188 -19.74 9.94 -21.61
CA ASP A 188 -18.42 10.57 -21.40
C ASP A 188 -18.50 11.89 -20.62
N ILE A 189 -19.70 12.47 -20.48
CA ILE A 189 -19.98 13.73 -19.80
C ILE A 189 -20.54 13.48 -18.40
N TYR A 190 -21.84 13.17 -18.26
CA TYR A 190 -22.45 12.84 -16.96
C TYR A 190 -23.38 11.63 -16.96
N ASP A 191 -23.72 11.07 -18.14
CA ASP A 191 -24.76 10.04 -18.29
C ASP A 191 -26.12 10.41 -17.67
N ASN A 192 -26.36 11.70 -17.42
CA ASN A 192 -27.56 12.20 -16.77
C ASN A 192 -27.96 13.56 -17.36
N ALA A 193 -29.06 13.54 -18.11
CA ALA A 193 -29.53 14.72 -18.82
C ALA A 193 -30.04 15.84 -17.88
N TRP A 194 -30.45 15.49 -16.65
CA TRP A 194 -30.90 16.45 -15.63
C TRP A 194 -29.78 17.37 -15.14
N LEU A 195 -28.52 17.04 -15.44
CA LEU A 195 -27.35 17.85 -15.07
C LEU A 195 -27.03 18.96 -16.08
N TRP A 196 -27.84 19.15 -17.12
CA TRP A 196 -27.68 20.29 -18.03
C TRP A 196 -27.56 21.68 -17.36
N PRO A 197 -28.25 22.00 -16.23
CA PRO A 197 -28.13 23.31 -15.60
C PRO A 197 -26.72 23.56 -15.07
N LYS A 198 -25.97 22.49 -14.80
CA LYS A 198 -24.59 22.53 -14.35
C LYS A 198 -23.67 23.07 -15.44
N ILE A 199 -23.82 22.57 -16.67
CA ILE A 199 -23.11 23.07 -17.85
C ILE A 199 -23.48 24.55 -18.06
N TRP A 200 -24.76 24.90 -17.92
CA TRP A 200 -25.19 26.29 -18.05
C TRP A 200 -24.56 27.20 -16.98
N GLN A 201 -24.62 26.82 -15.70
CA GLN A 201 -24.05 27.62 -14.61
C GLN A 201 -22.53 27.77 -14.72
N GLY A 202 -21.82 26.71 -15.13
CA GLY A 202 -20.38 26.73 -15.32
C GLY A 202 -19.89 27.58 -16.50
N ASN A 203 -20.79 27.98 -17.40
CA ASN A 203 -20.47 28.73 -18.61
C ASN A 203 -21.35 29.98 -18.77
N ARG A 204 -21.81 30.58 -17.66
CA ARG A 204 -22.68 31.77 -17.71
C ARG A 204 -22.06 32.98 -18.39
N ASP A 205 -20.74 33.03 -18.46
CA ASP A 205 -19.97 34.00 -19.22
C ASP A 205 -20.24 33.89 -20.73
N LYS A 206 -20.47 32.68 -21.24
CA LYS A 206 -20.67 32.39 -22.66
C LYS A 206 -22.14 32.13 -23.03
N ILE A 207 -22.87 31.40 -22.16
CA ILE A 207 -24.25 30.98 -22.36
C ILE A 207 -25.18 31.87 -21.52
N LYS A 208 -25.73 32.91 -22.17
CA LYS A 208 -26.75 33.78 -21.55
C LYS A 208 -28.12 33.11 -21.52
N ASP A 209 -28.49 32.47 -22.63
CA ASP A 209 -29.73 31.71 -22.80
C ASP A 209 -29.39 30.21 -22.88
N PRO A 210 -29.88 29.37 -21.95
CA PRO A 210 -29.58 27.94 -21.96
C PRO A 210 -30.11 27.19 -23.17
N ASP A 211 -31.13 27.71 -23.87
CA ASP A 211 -31.67 27.08 -25.09
C ASP A 211 -30.82 27.37 -26.34
N LEU A 212 -29.85 28.29 -26.25
CA LEU A 212 -29.01 28.71 -27.37
C LEU A 212 -27.52 28.42 -27.13
N ILE A 213 -27.03 27.35 -27.76
CA ILE A 213 -25.60 27.05 -27.88
C ILE A 213 -25.20 26.98 -29.36
N LYS A 214 -23.96 27.39 -29.68
CA LYS A 214 -23.47 27.42 -31.07
C LYS A 214 -22.41 26.35 -31.32
N PRO A 215 -22.34 25.78 -32.54
CA PRO A 215 -21.27 24.87 -32.91
C PRO A 215 -19.88 25.49 -32.71
N ARG A 216 -18.90 24.65 -32.38
CA ARG A 216 -17.49 25.01 -32.06
C ARG A 216 -17.30 25.81 -30.77
N TRP A 217 -18.35 26.05 -29.99
CA TRP A 217 -18.16 26.57 -28.64
C TRP A 217 -17.46 25.52 -27.78
N VAL A 218 -16.39 25.93 -27.12
CA VAL A 218 -15.76 25.11 -26.09
C VAL A 218 -16.40 25.47 -24.77
N LEU A 219 -17.15 24.53 -24.21
CA LEU A 219 -17.86 24.65 -22.94
C LEU A 219 -17.08 23.90 -21.86
N LYS A 220 -16.97 24.53 -20.69
CA LYS A 220 -16.54 23.88 -19.46
C LYS A 220 -17.62 22.88 -19.03
N ILE A 221 -17.22 21.71 -18.58
CA ILE A 221 -18.10 20.68 -18.04
C ILE A 221 -17.77 20.58 -16.55
N PRO A 222 -18.51 21.28 -15.66
CA PRO A 222 -18.22 21.27 -14.24
C PRO A 222 -18.45 19.90 -13.62
N GLU A 223 -17.63 19.49 -12.67
CA GLU A 223 -17.67 18.12 -12.15
C GLU A 223 -18.79 17.87 -11.11
N GLY A 224 -19.17 16.60 -10.95
CA GLY A 224 -20.06 16.08 -9.90
C GLY A 224 -21.39 15.51 -10.43
N SER A 225 -21.89 14.46 -9.77
CA SER A 225 -23.08 13.69 -10.15
C SER A 225 -24.42 14.32 -9.77
N GLU A 226 -24.40 15.37 -8.94
CA GLU A 226 -25.59 16.02 -8.41
C GLU A 226 -25.57 17.54 -8.68
N LEU A 227 -26.77 18.14 -8.66
CA LEU A 227 -26.95 19.59 -8.75
C LEU A 227 -26.75 20.27 -7.39
N SER A 228 -25.96 21.34 -7.36
CA SER A 228 -25.84 22.22 -6.20
C SER A 228 -27.16 22.98 -5.94
N LYS A 229 -27.32 23.54 -4.73
CA LYS A 229 -28.51 24.38 -4.39
C LYS A 229 -28.69 25.53 -5.39
N GLN A 230 -27.59 26.15 -5.82
CA GLN A 230 -27.59 27.24 -6.79
C GLN A 230 -28.01 26.76 -8.18
N GLU A 231 -27.50 25.62 -8.63
CA GLU A 231 -27.85 25.03 -9.93
C GLU A 231 -29.32 24.61 -9.99
N LYS A 232 -29.84 24.00 -8.90
CA LYS A 232 -31.27 23.67 -8.75
C LYS A 232 -32.14 24.93 -8.81
N ALA A 233 -31.77 25.98 -8.08
CA ALA A 233 -32.51 27.24 -8.09
C ALA A 233 -32.52 27.89 -9.48
N ALA A 234 -31.39 27.85 -10.19
CA ALA A 234 -31.29 28.38 -11.54
C ALA A 234 -32.16 27.59 -12.54
N ALA A 235 -32.14 26.26 -12.48
CA ALA A 235 -33.00 25.40 -13.28
C ALA A 235 -34.49 25.70 -13.04
N ASN A 236 -34.90 25.79 -11.76
CA ASN A 236 -36.27 26.12 -11.38
C ASN A 236 -36.71 27.50 -11.90
N SER A 237 -35.82 28.50 -11.82
CA SER A 237 -36.06 29.84 -12.36
C SER A 237 -36.26 29.81 -13.88
N TYR A 238 -35.44 29.05 -14.59
CA TYR A 238 -35.58 28.85 -16.04
C TYR A 238 -36.93 28.20 -16.40
N TYR A 239 -37.29 27.07 -15.76
CA TYR A 239 -38.56 26.40 -16.05
C TYR A 239 -39.78 27.27 -15.72
N ARG A 240 -39.72 28.06 -14.63
CA ARG A 240 -40.77 29.03 -14.29
C ARG A 240 -40.94 30.08 -15.39
N LYS A 241 -39.84 30.66 -15.88
CA LYS A 241 -39.88 31.66 -16.95
C LYS A 241 -40.43 31.08 -18.26
N LYS A 242 -40.03 29.86 -18.59
CA LYS A 242 -40.52 29.15 -19.79
C LYS A 242 -42.02 28.84 -19.70
N ALA A 243 -42.51 28.43 -18.53
CA ALA A 243 -43.93 28.21 -18.30
C ALA A 243 -44.78 29.50 -18.40
N SER A 244 -44.20 30.65 -18.04
CA SER A 244 -44.86 31.96 -18.16
C SER A 244 -44.75 32.59 -19.56
N ALA A 245 -43.98 32.01 -20.48
CA ALA A 245 -43.82 32.56 -21.83
C ALA A 245 -45.00 32.12 -22.73
N PRO A 246 -45.67 33.04 -23.43
CA PRO A 246 -46.78 32.70 -24.32
C PRO A 246 -46.25 31.92 -25.53
N GLY A 247 -46.49 30.61 -25.56
CA GLY A 247 -46.08 29.72 -26.66
C GLY A 247 -45.83 28.26 -26.30
N ALA A 248 -45.83 27.87 -25.01
CA ALA A 248 -45.58 26.48 -24.57
C ALA A 248 -46.83 25.59 -24.55
N SER A 249 -47.80 25.83 -25.43
CA SER A 249 -48.99 24.98 -25.61
C SER A 249 -49.36 24.94 -27.08
N GLN A 250 -48.60 24.19 -27.87
CA GLN A 250 -48.97 23.61 -29.16
C GLN A 250 -48.26 22.27 -29.31
#